data_AF-A0A972FLP6-F1
#
_entry.id   AF-A0A972FLP6-F1
#
_cell.length_a   1.000
_cell.length_b   1.000
_cell.length_c   1.000
_cell.angle_alpha   90.00
_cell.angle_beta   90.00
_cell.angle_gamma   90.00
#
_symmetry.space_group_name_H-M   'P 1'
#
loop_
_entity.id
_entity.type
_entity.pdbx_description
1 polymer ?
#
loop_
_entity_poly.entity_id
_entity_poly.type
_entity_poly.pdbx_seq_one_letter_code
_entity_poly.pdbx_strand_id
1 'polypeptide(L)'
;MKEENTKNKLSGLSVEELEKEKSKIKGVAIGLGIVMVSAAVILLFLMAKSGKFGLAAIIPAMFLTLMPILIRMSQVETELKSRKNNS
;
A
#
# COMPACT_ATOMS: atom_id res chain seq x y z
N MET A 1 -29.24 -0.57 -5.88
CA MET A 1 -28.32 0.33 -5.14
C MET A 1 -27.15 0.62 -6.05
N LYS A 2 -26.77 1.89 -6.16
CA LYS A 2 -25.95 2.47 -7.24
C LYS A 2 -24.59 1.77 -7.38
N GLU A 3 -24.30 1.25 -8.58
CA GLU A 3 -22.93 1.08 -9.07
C GLU A 3 -22.30 2.47 -9.17
N GLU A 4 -21.56 2.87 -8.14
CA GLU A 4 -20.72 4.05 -8.20
C GLU A 4 -19.53 3.73 -9.11
N ASN A 5 -19.69 4.18 -10.35
CA ASN A 5 -18.76 4.12 -11.44
C ASN A 5 -17.40 4.72 -11.01
N THR A 6 -16.42 3.88 -10.68
CA THR A 6 -15.00 4.22 -10.67
C THR A 6 -14.49 4.49 -12.09
N LYS A 7 -15.15 5.38 -12.85
CA LYS A 7 -14.50 6.10 -13.97
C LYS A 7 -13.49 7.07 -13.37
N ASN A 8 -12.39 6.45 -12.96
CA ASN A 8 -11.04 6.83 -13.26
C ASN A 8 -10.70 8.29 -12.96
N LYS A 9 -10.61 8.61 -11.66
CA LYS A 9 -9.93 9.82 -11.18
C LYS A 9 -8.50 9.93 -11.72
N LEU A 10 -7.87 8.79 -12.07
CA LEU A 10 -6.56 8.72 -12.73
C LEU A 10 -6.65 9.01 -14.23
N SER A 11 -7.79 8.78 -14.90
CA SER A 11 -7.95 9.13 -16.33
C SER A 11 -7.84 10.64 -16.56
N GLY A 12 -8.23 11.44 -15.57
CA GLY A 12 -8.13 12.90 -15.64
C GLY A 12 -6.72 13.46 -15.36
N LEU A 13 -5.78 12.63 -14.91
CA LEU A 13 -4.40 13.06 -14.67
C LEU A 13 -3.55 12.97 -15.95
N SER A 14 -2.57 13.87 -16.05
CA SER A 14 -1.50 13.76 -17.05
C SER A 14 -0.52 12.64 -16.71
N VAL A 15 0.30 12.22 -17.69
CA VAL A 15 1.33 11.18 -17.46
C VAL A 15 2.31 11.60 -16.36
N GLU A 16 2.73 12.87 -16.32
CA GLU A 16 3.61 13.40 -15.26
C GLU A 16 2.95 13.37 -13.88
N GLU A 17 1.64 13.64 -13.80
CA GLU A 17 0.92 13.57 -12.53
C GLU A 17 0.78 12.13 -12.04
N LEU A 18 0.58 11.17 -12.95
CA LEU A 18 0.58 9.74 -12.64
C LEU A 18 1.94 9.25 -12.12
N GLU A 19 3.04 9.71 -12.71
CA GLU A 19 4.39 9.38 -12.23
C GLU A 19 4.70 10.01 -10.86
N LYS A 20 4.27 11.25 -10.64
CA LYS A 20 4.34 11.90 -9.32
C LYS A 20 3.49 11.14 -8.29
N GLU A 21 2.33 10.65 -8.68
CA GLU A 21 1.49 9.84 -7.81
C GLU A 21 2.13 8.48 -7.47
N LYS A 22 2.73 7.82 -8.46
CA LYS A 22 3.48 6.57 -8.27
C LYS A 22 4.63 6.74 -7.28
N SER A 23 5.42 7.81 -7.41
CA SER A 23 6.53 8.09 -6.50
C SER A 23 6.06 8.41 -5.08
N LYS A 24 4.94 9.15 -4.92
CA LYS A 24 4.30 9.38 -3.61
C LYS A 24 3.87 8.08 -2.95
N ILE A 25 3.13 7.21 -3.66
CA ILE A 25 2.66 5.92 -3.12
C ILE A 25 3.87 5.07 -2.71
N LYS A 26 4.93 5.04 -3.52
CA LYS A 26 6.16 4.32 -3.20
C LYS A 26 6.84 4.87 -1.94
N GLY A 27 6.91 6.18 -1.77
CA GLY A 27 7.45 6.81 -0.56
C GLY A 27 6.66 6.44 0.70
N VAL A 28 5.32 6.49 0.62
CA VAL A 28 4.43 6.05 1.71
C VAL A 28 4.61 4.57 2.03
N ALA A 29 4.69 3.72 1.01
CA ALA A 29 4.90 2.27 1.19
C ALA A 29 6.22 1.97 1.92
N ILE A 30 7.31 2.66 1.56
CA ILE A 30 8.61 2.51 2.22
C ILE A 30 8.54 2.98 3.67
N GLY A 31 7.96 4.17 3.92
CA GLY A 31 7.81 4.70 5.28
C GLY A 31 7.00 3.78 6.18
N LEU A 32 5.87 3.26 5.67
CA LEU A 32 5.03 2.33 6.39
C LEU A 32 5.72 0.98 6.62
N GLY A 33 6.51 0.50 5.65
CA GLY A 33 7.34 -0.69 5.80
C GLY A 33 8.35 -0.58 6.94
N ILE A 34 9.03 0.56 7.08
CA ILE A 34 9.97 0.80 8.18
C ILE A 34 9.24 0.74 9.53
N VAL A 35 8.10 1.44 9.66
CA VAL A 35 7.30 1.44 10.88
C VAL A 35 6.82 0.03 11.24
N MET A 36 6.39 -0.75 10.24
CA MET A 36 5.97 -2.14 10.43
C MET A 36 7.12 -3.03 10.95
N VAL A 37 8.33 -2.90 10.41
CA VAL A 37 9.51 -3.65 10.89
C VAL A 37 9.83 -3.26 12.33
N SER A 38 9.85 -1.97 12.65
CA SER A 38 10.08 -1.50 14.03
C SER A 38 9.03 -2.05 14.99
N ALA A 39 7.74 -2.01 14.62
CA ALA A 39 6.66 -2.56 15.42
C ALA A 39 6.80 -4.08 15.61
N ALA A 40 7.19 -4.82 14.56
CA ALA A 40 7.42 -6.26 14.65
C ALA A 40 8.56 -6.59 15.63
N VAL A 41 9.68 -5.85 15.59
CA VAL A 41 10.79 -6.02 16.54
C VAL A 41 10.34 -5.79 17.98
N ILE A 42 9.55 -4.73 18.23
CA ILE A 42 9.01 -4.43 19.56
C ILE A 42 8.09 -5.56 20.04
N LEU A 43 7.20 -6.06 19.17
CA LEU A 43 6.30 -7.18 19.51
C LEU A 43 7.07 -8.47 19.82
N LEU A 44 8.12 -8.77 19.05
CA LEU A 44 9.00 -9.92 19.32
C LEU A 44 9.70 -9.79 20.66
N PHE A 45 10.23 -8.60 20.98
CA PHE A 45 10.85 -8.34 22.28
C PHE A 45 9.85 -8.49 23.44
N LEU A 46 8.63 -7.96 23.28
CA LEU A 46 7.57 -8.10 24.29
C LEU A 46 7.12 -9.55 24.47
N MET A 47 7.02 -10.33 23.38
CA MET A 47 6.71 -11.76 23.44
C MET A 47 7.78 -12.53 24.21
N ALA A 48 9.06 -12.28 23.92
CA ALA A 48 10.18 -12.92 24.59
C ALA A 48 10.23 -12.58 26.09
N LYS A 49 9.91 -11.33 26.47
CA LYS A 49 9.94 -10.89 27.88
C LYS A 49 8.71 -11.30 28.68
N SER A 50 7.53 -11.35 28.05
CA SER A 50 6.25 -11.47 28.77
C SER A 50 5.60 -12.85 28.62
N GLY A 51 6.11 -13.72 27.74
CA GLY A 51 5.51 -15.02 27.42
C GLY A 51 4.16 -14.94 26.71
N LYS A 52 3.73 -13.74 26.29
CA LYS A 52 2.42 -13.49 25.66
C LYS A 52 2.48 -13.75 24.14
N PHE A 53 2.63 -15.01 23.76
CA PHE A 53 2.69 -15.44 22.35
C PHE A 53 1.43 -15.10 21.53
N GLY A 54 0.30 -14.80 22.18
CA GLY A 54 -0.91 -14.31 21.50
C GLY A 54 -0.71 -13.01 20.71
N LEU A 55 0.34 -12.23 21.00
CA LEU A 55 0.70 -11.05 20.21
C LEU A 55 1.19 -11.40 18.79
N ALA A 56 1.61 -12.65 18.53
CA ALA A 56 2.00 -13.09 17.19
C ALA A 56 0.85 -13.04 16.19
N ALA A 57 -0.41 -13.12 16.65
CA ALA A 57 -1.59 -13.03 15.79
C ALA A 57 -1.76 -11.65 15.13
N ILE A 58 -1.08 -10.61 15.63
CA ILE A 58 -1.10 -9.26 15.08
C ILE A 58 -0.23 -9.16 13.81
N ILE A 59 0.77 -10.05 13.68
CA ILE A 59 1.72 -10.06 12.55
C ILE A 59 1.05 -10.36 11.19
N PRO A 60 0.10 -11.31 11.06
CA PRO A 60 -0.65 -11.44 9.81
C PRO A 60 -1.61 -10.25 9.57
N ALA A 61 -2.21 -9.69 10.62
CA ALA A 61 -3.18 -8.59 10.49
C ALA A 61 -2.56 -7.29 9.95
N MET A 62 -1.29 -7.01 10.29
CA MET A 62 -0.57 -5.84 9.78
C MET A 62 -0.31 -5.89 8.27
N PHE A 63 -0.41 -7.05 7.59
CA PHE A 63 -0.35 -7.09 6.12
C PHE A 63 -1.63 -6.58 5.46
N LEU A 64 -2.77 -6.60 6.16
CA LEU A 64 -4.04 -6.10 5.61
C LEU A 64 -4.00 -4.59 5.35
N THR A 65 -3.19 -3.84 6.11
CA THR A 65 -3.01 -2.40 5.91
C THR A 65 -2.23 -2.06 4.64
N LEU A 66 -1.54 -3.04 4.03
CA LEU A 66 -0.82 -2.87 2.76
C LEU A 66 -1.73 -3.02 1.53
N MET A 67 -2.86 -3.71 1.64
CA MET A 67 -3.80 -3.90 0.53
C MET A 67 -4.19 -2.61 -0.20
N PRO A 68 -4.66 -1.53 0.46
CA PRO A 68 -5.06 -0.31 -0.24
C PRO A 68 -3.90 0.33 -1.01
N ILE A 69 -2.67 0.24 -0.49
CA ILE A 69 -1.45 0.74 -1.14
C ILE A 69 -1.17 -0.06 -2.42
N LEU A 70 -1.24 -1.39 -2.35
CA LEU A 70 -1.02 -2.29 -3.48
C LEU A 70 -2.06 -2.11 -4.59
N ILE A 71 -3.35 -2.00 -4.20
CA ILE A 71 -4.44 -1.76 -5.15
C ILE A 71 -4.22 -0.44 -5.89
N ARG A 72 -3.91 0.65 -5.15
CA ARG A 72 -3.69 1.97 -5.74
C ARG A 72 -2.46 2.00 -6.65
N MET A 73 -1.40 1.30 -6.27
CA MET A 73 -0.19 1.18 -7.08
C MET A 73 -0.46 0.41 -8.39
N SER A 74 -1.21 -0.69 -8.33
CA SER A 74 -1.62 -1.46 -9.51
C SER A 74 -2.49 -0.65 -10.47
N GLN A 75 -3.43 0.14 -9.95
CA GLN A 75 -4.26 1.03 -10.76
C GLN A 75 -3.42 2.07 -11.51
N VAL A 76 -2.51 2.75 -10.81
CA VAL A 76 -1.59 3.75 -11.41
C VAL A 76 -0.70 3.11 -12.48
N GLU A 77 -0.14 1.92 -12.22
CA GLU A 77 0.69 1.23 -13.21
C GLU A 77 -0.09 0.74 -14.43
N THR A 78 -1.30 0.25 -14.24
CA THR A 78 -2.17 -0.21 -15.33
C THR A 78 -2.54 0.96 -16.25
N GLU A 79 -2.89 2.11 -15.67
CA GLU A 79 -3.20 3.33 -16.43
C GLU A 79 -1.96 3.86 -17.18
N LEU A 80 -0.79 3.90 -16.54
CA LEU A 80 0.48 4.28 -17.19
C LEU A 80 0.83 3.36 -18.36
N LYS A 81 0.68 2.04 -18.18
CA LYS A 81 0.93 1.04 -19.25
C LYS A 81 -0.06 1.19 -20.40
N SER A 82 -1.35 1.41 -20.09
CA SER A 82 -2.38 1.62 -21.11
C SER A 82 -2.08 2.84 -21.98
N ARG A 83 -1.61 3.94 -21.39
CA ARG A 83 -1.23 5.15 -22.12
C ARG A 83 0.03 4.98 -22.96
N LYS A 84 1.01 4.24 -22.45
CA LYS A 84 2.24 3.92 -23.18
C LYS A 84 1.99 3.00 -24.39
N ASN A 85 1.05 2.06 -24.29
CA ASN A 85 0.69 1.15 -25.38
C ASN A 85 -0.27 1.76 -26.43
N ASN A 86 -0.96 2.86 -26.10
CA ASN A 86 -1.86 3.59 -27.01
C ASN A 86 -1.21 4.85 -27.64
N SER A 87 0.11 5.01 -27.51
CA SER A 87 0.91 6.07 -28.16
C SER A 87 1.87 5.46 -29.17
#